data_AF-A0A9C7RIP5-F1
#
_entry.id   AF-A0A9C7RIP5-F1
#
_cell.length_a   1.000
_cell.length_b   1.000
_cell.length_c   1.000
_cell.angle_alpha   90.00
_cell.angle_beta   90.00
_cell.angle_gamma   90.00
#
_symmetry.space_group_name_H-M   'P 1'
#
loop_
_entity.id
_entity.type
_entity.pdbx_description
1 polymer ?
#
loop_
_entity_poly.entity_id
_entity_poly.type
_entity_poly.pdbx_seq_one_letter_code
_entity_poly.pdbx_strand_id
1 'polypeptide(L)' 'MDTDESLRQHLYHLEESLQQPEIRRSPEKLQKLLADDFVEFGSAGCVYDKQSIVEALGAESTL' A
#
# COMPACT_ATOMS: atom_id res chain seq x y z
N MET A 1 -17.33 -8.19 -20.35
CA MET A 1 -16.17 -8.50 -19.51
C MET A 1 -16.72 -9.11 -18.25
N ASP A 2 -16.27 -10.31 -17.90
CA ASP A 2 -16.61 -10.92 -16.62
C ASP A 2 -16.07 -10.04 -15.49
N THR A 3 -16.94 -9.71 -14.53
CA THR A 3 -16.64 -8.82 -13.41
C THR A 3 -15.44 -9.33 -12.60
N ASP A 4 -15.29 -10.65 -12.49
CA ASP A 4 -14.19 -11.29 -11.78
C ASP A 4 -12.83 -11.02 -12.42
N GLU A 5 -12.75 -11.03 -13.75
CA GLU A 5 -11.50 -10.77 -14.47
C GLU A 5 -11.13 -9.28 -14.38
N SER A 6 -12.12 -8.39 -14.46
CA SER A 6 -11.91 -6.96 -14.26
C SER A 6 -11.44 -6.63 -12.84
N LEU A 7 -12.02 -7.29 -11.84
CA LEU A 7 -11.63 -7.13 -10.44
C LEU A 7 -10.21 -7.65 -10.19
N ARG A 8 -9.91 -8.85 -10.70
CA ARG A 8 -8.57 -9.45 -10.62
C ARG A 8 -7.51 -8.52 -11.21
N GLN A 9 -7.75 -7.98 -12.41
CA GLN A 9 -6.82 -7.06 -13.05
C GLN A 9 -6.67 -5.75 -12.28
N HIS A 10 -7.75 -5.24 -11.70
CA HIS A 10 -7.69 -4.04 -10.85
C HIS A 10 -6.83 -4.25 -9.61
N LEU A 11 -7.07 -5.34 -8.86
CA LEU A 11 -6.29 -5.69 -7.67
C LEU A 11 -4.81 -5.92 -8.02
N TYR A 12 -4.52 -6.59 -9.13
CA TYR A 12 -3.17 -6.81 -9.61
C TYR A 12 -2.43 -5.48 -9.85
N HIS A 13 -3.06 -4.52 -10.53
CA HIS A 13 -2.45 -3.21 -10.76
C HIS A 13 -2.23 -2.41 -9.48
N LEU A 14 -3.15 -2.51 -8.49
CA LEU A 14 -2.98 -1.85 -7.20
C LEU A 14 -1.78 -2.43 -6.43
N GLU A 15 -1.65 -3.76 -6.41
CA GLU A 15 -0.52 -4.44 -5.78
C GLU A 15 0.80 -4.05 -6.45
N GLU A 16 0.86 -4.13 -7.79
CA GLU A 16 2.06 -3.74 -8.54
C GLU A 16 2.44 -2.26 -8.30
N SER A 17 1.44 -1.37 -8.21
CA SER A 17 1.65 0.05 -7.91
C SER A 17 2.23 0.26 -6.51
N LEU A 18 1.75 -0.48 -5.50
CA LEU A 18 2.26 -0.39 -4.12
C LEU A 18 3.75 -0.74 -4.02
N GLN A 19 4.24 -1.62 -4.89
CA GLN A 19 5.65 -2.04 -4.91
C GLN A 19 6.58 -1.06 -5.64
N GLN A 20 6.04 -0.10 -6.41
CA GLN A 20 6.86 0.90 -7.08
C GLN A 20 7.45 1.90 -6.08
N PRO A 21 8.78 2.10 -6.01
CA PRO A 21 9.42 2.99 -5.03
C PRO A 21 8.86 4.42 -5.04
N GLU A 22 8.52 4.96 -6.22
CA GLU A 22 7.96 6.29 -6.41
C GLU A 22 6.50 6.46 -5.92
N ILE A 23 5.82 5.35 -5.64
CA ILE A 23 4.52 5.30 -4.98
C ILE A 23 4.73 5.00 -3.50
N ARG A 24 5.44 3.91 -3.19
CA ARG A 24 5.69 3.39 -1.84
C ARG A 24 6.30 4.42 -0.91
N ARG A 25 7.24 5.23 -1.42
CA ARG A 25 7.95 6.26 -0.65
C ARG A 25 7.33 7.65 -0.78
N SER A 26 6.21 7.77 -1.46
CA SER A 26 5.50 9.04 -1.62
C SER A 26 4.27 9.05 -0.71
N PRO A 27 4.30 9.77 0.43
CA PRO A 27 3.17 9.82 1.34
C PRO A 27 1.85 10.21 0.65
N GLU A 28 1.89 11.20 -0.23
CA GLU A 28 0.70 11.65 -0.97
C GLU A 28 0.11 10.58 -1.89
N LYS A 29 0.95 9.77 -2.55
CA LYS A 29 0.46 8.73 -3.46
C LYS A 29 0.03 7.48 -2.69
N LEU A 30 0.79 7.10 -1.67
CA LEU A 30 0.47 5.96 -0.82
C LEU A 30 -0.84 6.16 -0.06
N GLN A 31 -1.10 7.37 0.46
CA GLN A 31 -2.37 7.72 1.11
C GLN A 31 -3.60 7.56 0.19
N LYS A 32 -3.44 7.68 -1.13
CA LYS A 32 -4.52 7.47 -2.11
C LYS A 32 -4.75 5.99 -2.42
N LEU A 33 -3.75 5.15 -2.18
CA LEU A 33 -3.83 3.71 -2.44
C LEU A 33 -4.42 2.95 -1.25
N LEU A 34 -4.18 3.43 -0.03
CA LEU A 34 -4.67 2.82 1.20
C LEU A 34 -6.02 3.42 1.61
N ALA A 35 -6.98 2.56 1.96
CA ALA A 35 -8.25 2.98 2.54
C ALA A 35 -8.05 3.68 3.89
N ASP A 36 -8.96 4.58 4.28
CA ASP A 36 -8.83 5.35 5.53
C ASP A 36 -8.88 4.49 6.80
N ASP A 37 -9.52 3.32 6.72
CA ASP A 37 -9.60 2.30 7.77
C ASP A 37 -8.55 1.19 7.61
N PHE A 38 -7.51 1.41 6.80
CA PHE A 38 -6.45 0.45 6.58
C PHE A 38 -5.69 0.09 7.87
N VAL A 39 -5.48 -1.22 8.06
CA VAL A 39 -4.73 -1.81 9.17
C VAL A 39 -3.82 -2.92 8.64
N GLU A 40 -2.55 -2.91 9.04
CA GLU A 40 -1.57 -3.95 8.73
C GLU A 40 -1.10 -4.68 9.99
N PHE A 41 -1.04 -6.01 9.90
CA PHE A 41 -0.49 -6.87 10.94
C PHE A 41 0.92 -7.30 10.55
N GLY A 42 1.92 -6.71 11.21
CA GLY A 42 3.32 -7.08 11.00
C GLY A 42 3.63 -8.48 11.54
N SER A 43 4.68 -9.11 10.99
CA SER A 43 5.13 -10.44 11.42
C SER A 43 5.56 -10.52 12.89
N ALA A 44 5.90 -9.38 13.51
CA ALA A 44 6.20 -9.27 14.93
C ALA A 44 4.95 -9.19 15.83
N GLY A 45 3.74 -9.25 15.28
CA GLY A 45 2.49 -9.07 16.01
C GLY A 45 2.13 -7.60 16.27
N CYS A 46 2.87 -6.66 15.69
CA CYS A 46 2.56 -5.23 15.74
C CYS A 46 1.38 -4.91 14.79
N VAL A 47 0.53 -3.97 15.22
CA VAL A 47 -0.58 -3.45 14.42
C VAL A 47 -0.23 -2.04 13.99
N TYR A 48 -0.36 -1.76 12.70
CA TYR A 48 -0.08 -0.46 12.11
C TYR A 48 -1.33 0.09 11.43
N ASP A 49 -1.66 1.34 11.71
CA ASP A 49 -2.68 2.07 10.96
C ASP A 49 -2.10 2.70 9.69
N LYS A 50 -2.98 3.24 8.84
CA LYS A 50 -2.61 3.94 7.61
C LYS A 50 -1.50 4.98 7.83
N GLN A 51 -1.62 5.80 8.88
CA GLN A 51 -0.67 6.87 9.13
C GLN A 51 0.71 6.32 9.48
N SER A 52 0.76 5.33 10.37
CA SER A 52 1.99 4.66 10.80
C SER A 52 2.74 4.01 9.63
N ILE A 53 2.01 3.34 8.73
CA ILE A 53 2.60 2.75 7.52
C ILE A 53 3.11 3.82 6.55
N VAL A 54 2.34 4.87 6.31
CA VAL A 54 2.77 5.96 5.42
C VAL A 54 4.06 6.63 5.91
N GLU A 55 4.17 6.86 7.22
CA GLU A 55 5.37 7.41 7.84
C GLU A 55 6.56 6.44 7.75
N ALA A 56 6.34 5.16 8.09
CA ALA A 56 7.39 4.14 8.05
C ALA A 56 7.96 3.93 6.65
N LEU A 57 7.10 3.78 5.63
CA LEU A 57 7.50 3.54 4.25
C LEU A 57 8.13 4.78 3.60
N GLY A 58 7.69 5.99 3.97
CA GLY A 58 8.31 7.24 3.54
C GLY A 58 9.74 7.42 4.05
N ALA A 59 10.07 6.79 5.19
CA ALA A 59 11.40 6.85 5.80
C ALA A 59 12.36 5.72 5.35
N GLU A 60 11.91 4.78 4.51
CA GLU A 60 12.77 3.69 4.00
C GLU A 60 13.94 4.26 3.17
N SER A 61 15.17 4.10 3.68
CA SER A 61 16.38 4.49 2.94
C SER A 61 16.73 3.45 1.88
N THR A 62 17.19 3.90 0.72
CA THR A 62 17.83 3.02 -0.29
C THR A 62 19.22 2.68 0.23
N LEU A 63 19.43 1.47 0.70
CA LEU A 63 20.78 0.90 0.80
C LEU A 63 21.17 0.29 -0.54
#